data_AF-A0A5C8BAU2-F1
#
_entry.id   AF-A0A5C8BAU2-F1
#
_cell.length_a   1.000
_cell.length_b   1.000
_cell.length_c   1.000
_cell.angle_alpha   90.00
_cell.angle_beta   90.00
_cell.angle_gamma   90.00
#
_symmetry.space_group_name_H-M   'P 1'
#
loop_
_entity.id
_entity.type
_entity.pdbx_description
1 polymer ?
#
loop_
_entity_poly.entity_id
_entity_poly.type
_entity_poly.pdbx_seq_one_letter_code
_entity_poly.pdbx_strand_id
1 'polypeptide(L)'
;MLKYTNLKLIKYSLLTFLISSGLSACSQSAKPLSCSSSNVEAQLVQATRLDSSIPLYVNPKVQIMSGSKKQNKNTTLQCQATIQYSHNIFPEQNFSAEYSYDVNTEQQVEKITPVSSENTLKFQNWLSKLPIVTSSQKIAAGNLVVIQLSSNSKAKTHNQIQQLALNQQLIKLPQGKNFSTITIDKQFTLNGNDVFLLSAYYNDARDNGLNHNYFVTIESATQYSISQSFSYQDGSMNQNESGIVFSGFKQYPFSESNDFPIYRLESGNLQVIRPAHDLSYYRQKFSSQTAHQLIQKIKSDGCLNGDQFYLSDICARKVSSYCFQFNSINNTAIKDKSYWLLNNMCKTQEMYQ
;
A
#
# COMPACT_ATOMS: atom_id res chain seq x y z
N MET A 1 -46.08 -30.49 -45.68
CA MET A 1 -47.15 -31.50 -45.53
C MET A 1 -47.16 -31.92 -44.06
N LEU A 2 -48.16 -31.54 -43.24
CA LEU A 2 -49.46 -32.24 -43.08
C LEU A 2 -49.20 -33.75 -42.91
N LYS A 3 -49.68 -34.48 -41.88
CA LYS A 3 -50.88 -34.29 -41.06
C LYS A 3 -50.87 -35.40 -39.99
N TYR A 4 -51.21 -35.03 -38.76
CA TYR A 4 -52.25 -35.66 -37.92
C TYR A 4 -52.12 -37.10 -37.37
N THR A 5 -52.21 -37.15 -36.03
CA THR A 5 -53.06 -37.99 -35.15
C THR A 5 -53.03 -39.52 -35.28
N ASN A 6 -52.86 -40.20 -34.14
CA ASN A 6 -53.93 -41.07 -33.66
C ASN A 6 -53.96 -41.23 -32.14
N LEU A 7 -55.19 -41.33 -31.65
CA LEU A 7 -55.67 -41.30 -30.28
C LEU A 7 -56.07 -42.72 -29.84
N LYS A 8 -55.93 -42.98 -28.52
CA LYS A 8 -56.77 -43.86 -27.66
C LYS A 8 -56.78 -45.38 -27.86
N LEU A 9 -56.61 -46.11 -26.76
CA LEU A 9 -57.70 -46.71 -25.94
C LEU A 9 -57.07 -47.23 -24.61
N ILE A 10 -57.40 -46.74 -23.42
CA ILE A 10 -58.60 -46.94 -22.56
C ILE A 10 -58.70 -48.36 -21.96
N LYS A 11 -58.75 -48.40 -20.60
CA LYS A 11 -59.60 -49.20 -19.67
C LYS A 11 -58.77 -49.78 -18.50
N TYR A 12 -59.11 -49.65 -17.22
CA TYR A 12 -60.34 -49.19 -16.57
C TYR A 12 -60.10 -48.91 -15.07
N SER A 13 -60.96 -48.05 -14.51
CA SER A 13 -61.64 -48.09 -13.19
C SER A 13 -60.78 -48.14 -11.92
N LEU A 14 -61.04 -47.34 -10.89
CA LEU A 14 -62.36 -47.14 -10.29
C LEU A 14 -62.50 -45.77 -9.63
N LEU A 15 -63.67 -45.20 -9.85
CA LEU A 15 -64.22 -43.99 -9.25
C LEU A 15 -64.99 -44.40 -7.98
N THR A 16 -64.66 -43.81 -6.84
CA THR A 16 -65.62 -43.62 -5.75
C THR A 16 -65.56 -42.16 -5.30
N PHE A 17 -66.63 -41.44 -5.64
CA PHE A 17 -67.29 -40.34 -4.90
C PHE A 17 -66.38 -39.35 -4.15
N LEU A 18 -66.15 -38.11 -4.60
CA LEU A 18 -67.08 -36.98 -4.77
C LEU A 18 -67.98 -36.71 -3.55
N ILE A 19 -67.79 -35.50 -3.01
CA ILE A 19 -68.66 -34.64 -2.18
C ILE A 19 -68.29 -34.55 -0.69
N SER A 20 -67.39 -33.62 -0.39
CA SER A 20 -67.67 -32.59 0.63
C SER A 20 -66.79 -31.38 0.35
N SER A 21 -67.44 -30.33 -0.18
CA SER A 21 -66.98 -28.96 -0.17
C SER A 21 -66.47 -28.54 1.21
N GLY A 22 -65.17 -28.25 1.28
CA GLY A 22 -64.56 -27.45 2.32
C GLY A 22 -63.57 -26.52 1.64
N LEU A 23 -64.01 -25.29 1.36
CA LEU A 23 -63.15 -24.16 1.04
C LEU A 23 -61.93 -24.15 1.97
N SER A 24 -60.80 -24.60 1.45
CA SER A 24 -59.50 -24.28 2.00
C SER A 24 -58.62 -23.98 0.81
N ALA A 25 -58.84 -22.79 0.26
CA ALA A 25 -57.72 -22.04 -0.29
C ALA A 25 -56.58 -22.21 0.72
N CYS A 26 -55.48 -22.84 0.30
CA CYS A 26 -54.26 -22.82 1.09
C CYS A 26 -53.88 -21.35 1.22
N SER A 27 -54.35 -20.71 2.29
CA SER A 27 -53.78 -19.50 2.80
C SER A 27 -52.37 -19.90 3.20
N GLN A 28 -51.43 -19.71 2.28
CA GLN A 28 -50.09 -19.36 2.72
C GLN A 28 -50.33 -18.14 3.61
N SER A 29 -50.31 -18.37 4.92
CA SER A 29 -50.25 -17.33 5.92
C SER A 29 -49.15 -16.40 5.46
N ALA A 30 -49.54 -15.24 4.91
CA ALA A 30 -48.60 -14.20 4.56
C ALA A 30 -47.87 -13.90 5.85
N LYS A 31 -46.57 -14.27 5.92
CA LYS A 31 -45.76 -13.98 7.10
C LYS A 31 -45.93 -12.49 7.40
N PRO A 32 -46.27 -12.12 8.65
CA PRO A 32 -46.45 -10.72 8.98
C PRO A 32 -45.19 -9.95 8.57
N LEU A 33 -45.39 -8.83 7.90
CA LEU A 33 -44.31 -7.90 7.55
C LEU A 33 -43.52 -7.59 8.82
N SER A 34 -42.20 -7.73 8.75
CA SER A 34 -41.33 -7.50 9.91
C SER A 34 -40.15 -6.64 9.50
N CYS A 35 -39.91 -5.59 10.29
CA CYS A 35 -38.73 -4.76 10.16
C CYS A 35 -37.46 -5.43 10.71
N SER A 36 -37.57 -6.52 11.49
CA SER A 36 -36.44 -7.06 12.26
C SER A 36 -36.06 -8.49 11.90
N SER A 37 -36.35 -8.94 10.68
CA SER A 37 -35.90 -10.25 10.22
C SER A 37 -34.41 -10.23 9.84
N SER A 38 -33.70 -11.36 10.03
CA SER A 38 -32.29 -11.48 9.65
C SER A 38 -32.03 -11.24 8.15
N ASN A 39 -33.02 -11.58 7.30
CA ASN A 39 -32.98 -11.30 5.87
C ASN A 39 -33.04 -9.80 5.58
N VAL A 40 -33.92 -9.07 6.26
CA VAL A 40 -34.04 -7.60 6.16
C VAL A 40 -32.75 -6.92 6.64
N GLU A 41 -32.17 -7.40 7.74
CA GLU A 41 -30.89 -6.91 8.25
C GLU A 41 -29.76 -7.06 7.22
N ALA A 42 -29.62 -8.25 6.63
CA ALA A 42 -28.60 -8.52 5.61
C ALA A 42 -28.77 -7.64 4.37
N GLN A 43 -30.02 -7.46 3.90
CA GLN A 43 -30.32 -6.58 2.76
C GLN A 43 -30.02 -5.12 3.06
N LEU A 44 -30.33 -4.62 4.26
CA LEU A 44 -29.99 -3.26 4.70
C LEU A 44 -28.47 -3.02 4.70
N VAL A 45 -27.71 -3.95 5.26
CA VAL A 45 -26.24 -3.91 5.25
C VAL A 45 -25.71 -3.94 3.82
N GLN A 46 -26.23 -4.80 2.96
CA GLN A 46 -25.78 -4.90 1.58
C GLN A 46 -26.08 -3.62 0.78
N ALA A 47 -27.30 -3.10 0.89
CA ALA A 47 -27.69 -1.90 0.15
C ALA A 47 -26.91 -0.66 0.60
N THR A 48 -26.55 -0.58 1.88
CA THR A 48 -25.68 0.50 2.38
C THR A 48 -24.20 0.30 2.04
N ARG A 49 -23.72 -0.92 1.79
CA ARG A 49 -22.36 -1.16 1.27
C ARG A 49 -22.20 -0.85 -0.22
N LEU A 50 -23.28 -0.97 -0.99
CA LEU A 50 -23.27 -0.74 -2.44
C LEU A 50 -23.34 0.74 -2.81
N ASP A 51 -23.53 1.63 -1.83
CA ASP A 51 -23.31 3.06 -2.03
C ASP A 51 -21.82 3.29 -2.26
N SER A 52 -21.46 3.62 -3.49
CA SER A 52 -20.06 3.83 -3.92
C SER A 52 -19.36 4.96 -3.18
N SER A 53 -20.08 5.79 -2.42
CA SER A 53 -19.51 6.80 -1.54
C SER A 53 -18.91 6.23 -0.25
N ILE A 54 -19.23 4.99 0.12
CA ILE A 54 -18.72 4.34 1.33
C ILE A 54 -17.45 3.55 1.00
N PRO A 55 -16.29 3.91 1.59
CA PRO A 55 -15.06 3.20 1.32
C PRO A 55 -15.08 1.74 1.80
N LEU A 56 -14.35 0.86 1.10
CA LEU A 56 -14.26 -0.57 1.43
C LEU A 56 -13.71 -0.87 2.83
N TYR A 57 -12.99 0.08 3.43
CA TYR A 57 -12.46 -0.01 4.79
C TYR A 57 -13.46 0.44 5.87
N VAL A 58 -14.73 0.65 5.52
CA VAL A 58 -15.82 0.95 6.45
C VAL A 58 -16.82 -0.19 6.46
N ASN A 59 -17.05 -0.76 7.64
CA ASN A 59 -18.00 -1.84 7.85
C ASN A 59 -19.30 -1.33 8.50
N PRO A 60 -20.46 -1.49 7.83
CA PRO A 60 -21.76 -1.27 8.44
C PRO A 60 -22.23 -2.49 9.24
N LYS A 61 -22.87 -2.21 10.37
CA LYS A 61 -23.58 -3.17 11.23
C LYS A 61 -24.89 -2.55 11.72
N VAL A 62 -26.00 -3.29 11.62
CA VAL A 62 -27.28 -2.83 12.17
C VAL A 62 -27.25 -2.93 13.69
N GLN A 63 -27.61 -1.85 14.37
CA GLN A 63 -27.67 -1.78 15.83
C GLN A 63 -29.11 -1.92 16.33
N ILE A 64 -30.03 -1.19 15.70
CA ILE A 64 -31.43 -1.12 16.11
C ILE A 64 -32.29 -1.17 14.85
N MET A 65 -33.37 -1.95 14.89
CA MET A 65 -34.45 -1.92 13.89
C MET A 65 -35.78 -1.71 14.60
N SER A 66 -36.57 -0.78 14.12
CA SER A 66 -37.89 -0.47 14.68
C SER A 66 -38.92 -0.31 13.56
N GLY A 67 -40.16 -0.69 13.84
CA GLY A 67 -41.28 -0.49 12.92
C GLY A 67 -42.03 0.78 13.25
N SER A 68 -42.31 1.59 12.23
CA SER A 68 -43.30 2.67 12.33
C SER A 68 -44.67 2.07 12.01
N LYS A 69 -45.69 2.30 12.85
CA LYS A 69 -47.07 1.77 12.65
C LYS A 69 -47.83 2.37 11.44
N LYS A 70 -47.14 2.88 10.42
CA LYS A 70 -47.77 3.39 9.19
C LYS A 70 -47.60 2.37 8.06
N GLN A 71 -48.62 1.54 7.85
CA GLN A 71 -48.78 0.81 6.58
C GLN A 71 -49.25 1.81 5.53
N ASN A 72 -48.36 2.19 4.63
CA ASN A 72 -48.71 3.01 3.47
C ASN A 72 -49.22 2.09 2.38
N LYS A 73 -50.54 1.96 2.27
CA LYS A 73 -51.22 0.96 1.41
C LYS A 73 -50.90 -0.46 1.90
N ASN A 74 -51.80 -1.42 1.71
CA ASN A 74 -51.76 -2.77 2.31
C ASN A 74 -50.55 -3.67 1.88
N THR A 75 -49.45 -3.11 1.39
CA THR A 75 -48.35 -3.82 0.71
C THR A 75 -46.95 -3.53 1.25
N THR A 76 -46.75 -2.44 2.00
CA THR A 76 -45.41 -2.06 2.51
C THR A 76 -45.45 -1.63 3.97
N LEU A 77 -44.46 -2.07 4.74
CA LEU A 77 -44.25 -1.66 6.13
C LEU A 77 -43.10 -0.65 6.19
N GLN A 78 -43.37 0.55 6.70
CA GLN A 78 -42.33 1.56 6.91
C GLN A 78 -41.58 1.29 8.21
N CYS A 79 -40.26 1.23 8.10
CA CYS A 79 -39.36 0.87 9.18
C CYS A 79 -38.26 1.92 9.35
N GLN A 80 -37.60 1.87 10.50
CA GLN A 80 -36.42 2.66 10.80
C GLN A 80 -35.30 1.74 11.29
N ALA A 81 -34.06 2.09 10.95
CA ALA A 81 -32.88 1.38 11.42
C ALA A 81 -31.77 2.36 11.78
N THR A 82 -31.04 2.03 12.84
CA THR A 82 -29.75 2.66 13.16
C THR A 82 -28.66 1.72 12.69
N ILE A 83 -27.84 2.19 11.75
CA ILE A 83 -26.70 1.46 11.22
C ILE A 83 -25.43 2.12 11.76
N GLN A 84 -24.62 1.33 12.48
CA GLN A 84 -23.29 1.75 12.91
C GLN A 84 -22.27 1.41 11.83
N TYR A 85 -21.58 2.43 11.35
CA TYR A 85 -20.43 2.33 10.47
C TYR A 85 -19.18 2.40 11.33
N SER A 86 -18.22 1.52 11.08
CA SER A 86 -16.95 1.48 11.81
C SER A 86 -15.81 1.31 10.83
N HIS A 87 -14.67 1.96 11.10
CA HIS A 87 -13.47 1.75 10.29
C HIS A 87 -12.88 0.36 10.60
N ASN A 88 -12.55 -0.42 9.57
CA ASN A 88 -12.12 -1.83 9.70
C ASN A 88 -10.81 -1.97 10.49
N ILE A 89 -9.92 -0.99 10.31
CA ILE A 89 -8.70 -0.88 11.12
C ILE A 89 -9.01 -0.25 12.47
N PHE A 90 -9.59 0.96 12.54
CA PHE A 90 -9.90 1.73 13.76
C PHE A 90 -11.38 1.66 14.18
N PRO A 91 -11.88 0.54 14.74
CA PRO A 91 -13.31 0.35 15.04
C PRO A 91 -13.86 1.33 16.08
N GLU A 92 -12.99 1.92 16.90
CA GLU A 92 -13.33 3.02 17.81
C GLU A 92 -13.77 4.28 17.06
N GLN A 93 -13.29 4.47 15.82
CA GLN A 93 -13.82 5.46 14.90
C GLN A 93 -15.08 4.91 14.25
N ASN A 94 -16.21 5.13 14.91
CA ASN A 94 -17.52 4.72 14.42
C ASN A 94 -18.50 5.89 14.38
N PHE A 95 -19.53 5.72 13.55
CA PHE A 95 -20.62 6.66 13.38
C PHE A 95 -21.93 5.88 13.25
N SER A 96 -22.97 6.34 13.94
CA SER A 96 -24.31 5.76 13.79
C SER A 96 -25.14 6.67 12.92
N ALA A 97 -25.66 6.12 11.82
CA ALA A 97 -26.58 6.82 10.92
C ALA A 97 -27.96 6.17 10.98
N GLU A 98 -28.99 7.00 10.94
CA GLU A 98 -30.39 6.58 10.98
C GLU A 98 -31.02 6.59 9.58
N TYR A 99 -31.69 5.50 9.24
CA TYR A 99 -32.36 5.32 7.95
C TYR A 99 -33.83 4.98 8.14
N SER A 100 -34.66 5.49 7.24
CA SER A 100 -35.98 4.96 6.96
C SER A 100 -35.91 4.03 5.77
N TYR A 101 -36.63 2.91 5.82
CA TYR A 101 -36.73 1.95 4.72
C TYR A 101 -38.12 1.31 4.71
N ASP A 102 -38.51 0.79 3.56
CA ASP A 102 -39.78 0.08 3.39
C ASP A 102 -39.49 -1.43 3.26
N VAL A 103 -40.36 -2.27 3.81
CA VAL A 103 -40.34 -3.73 3.61
C VAL A 103 -41.59 -4.14 2.85
N ASN A 104 -41.42 -4.78 1.70
CA ASN A 104 -42.53 -5.28 0.88
C ASN A 104 -43.03 -6.66 1.34
N THR A 105 -44.11 -7.16 0.74
CA THR A 105 -44.72 -8.45 1.08
C THR A 105 -43.79 -9.66 0.90
N GLU A 106 -42.73 -9.52 0.11
CA GLU A 106 -41.69 -10.55 -0.11
C GLU A 106 -40.54 -10.46 0.91
N GLN A 107 -40.65 -9.60 1.93
CA GLN A 107 -39.60 -9.32 2.93
C GLN A 107 -38.32 -8.75 2.27
N GLN A 108 -38.48 -8.00 1.18
CA GLN A 108 -37.39 -7.27 0.55
C GLN A 108 -37.37 -5.82 1.03
N VAL A 109 -36.15 -5.29 1.15
CA VAL A 109 -35.91 -3.90 1.53
C VAL A 109 -36.01 -3.00 0.30
N GLU A 110 -36.89 -2.01 0.38
CA GLU A 110 -37.09 -0.99 -0.64
C GLU A 110 -36.82 0.42 -0.05
N LYS A 111 -36.43 1.37 -0.91
CA LYS A 111 -36.36 2.82 -0.61
C LYS A 111 -35.64 3.17 0.70
N ILE A 112 -34.37 2.77 0.80
CA ILE A 112 -33.52 3.18 1.92
C ILE A 112 -33.19 4.66 1.77
N THR A 113 -33.52 5.45 2.79
CA THR A 113 -33.29 6.90 2.81
C THR A 113 -32.81 7.36 4.18
N PRO A 114 -31.81 8.24 4.27
CA PRO A 114 -31.44 8.86 5.55
C PRO A 114 -32.64 9.59 6.17
N VAL A 115 -32.81 9.51 7.49
CA VAL A 115 -33.94 10.16 8.18
C VAL A 115 -33.93 11.69 8.07
N SER A 116 -32.77 12.31 7.81
CA SER A 116 -32.63 13.76 7.66
C SER A 116 -31.41 14.13 6.81
N SER A 117 -31.44 15.33 6.23
CA SER A 117 -30.28 15.92 5.54
C SER A 117 -29.10 16.17 6.47
N GLU A 118 -29.37 16.50 7.74
CA GLU A 118 -28.35 16.66 8.77
C GLU A 118 -27.62 15.35 9.05
N ASN A 119 -28.34 14.22 9.09
CA ASN A 119 -27.74 12.89 9.25
C ASN A 119 -26.78 12.60 8.09
N THR A 120 -27.21 12.83 6.85
CA THR A 120 -26.34 12.68 5.66
C THR A 120 -25.10 13.56 5.74
N LEU A 121 -25.25 14.83 6.12
CA LEU A 121 -24.12 15.77 6.22
C LEU A 121 -23.13 15.35 7.30
N LYS A 122 -23.61 14.91 8.47
CA LYS A 122 -22.77 14.38 9.56
C LYS A 122 -22.03 13.12 9.14
N PHE A 123 -22.70 12.20 8.44
CA PHE A 123 -22.09 10.98 7.92
C PHE A 123 -20.98 11.28 6.92
N GLN A 124 -21.22 12.16 5.94
CA GLN A 124 -20.21 12.57 4.95
C GLN A 124 -19.03 13.30 5.60
N ASN A 125 -19.28 14.14 6.61
CA ASN A 125 -18.23 14.81 7.39
C ASN A 125 -17.43 13.84 8.28
N TRP A 126 -18.05 12.76 8.74
CA TRP A 126 -17.34 11.69 9.44
C TRP A 126 -16.46 10.90 8.47
N LEU A 127 -17.00 10.48 7.32
CA LEU A 127 -16.25 9.78 6.27
C LEU A 127 -15.02 10.55 5.81
N SER A 128 -15.13 11.87 5.60
CA SER A 128 -14.01 12.70 5.13
C SER A 128 -12.85 12.82 6.13
N LYS A 129 -13.10 12.55 7.42
CA LYS A 129 -12.09 12.58 8.49
C LYS A 129 -11.42 11.23 8.72
N LEU A 130 -11.95 10.15 8.12
CA LEU A 130 -11.37 8.83 8.29
C LEU A 130 -10.02 8.73 7.56
N PRO A 131 -9.01 8.08 8.16
CA PRO A 131 -7.83 7.68 7.43
C PRO A 131 -8.19 6.79 6.23
N ILE A 132 -7.46 6.96 5.13
CA ILE A 132 -7.63 6.12 3.93
C ILE A 132 -6.61 4.99 4.02
N VAL A 133 -7.04 3.73 3.94
CA VAL A 133 -6.10 2.59 3.88
C VAL A 133 -5.56 2.47 2.45
N THR A 134 -4.26 2.69 2.25
CA THR A 134 -3.60 2.62 0.94
C THR A 134 -2.92 1.27 0.70
N SER A 135 -2.55 0.56 1.77
CA SER A 135 -2.00 -0.80 1.71
C SER A 135 -2.31 -1.55 3.00
N SER A 136 -2.47 -2.87 2.92
CA SER A 136 -2.75 -3.73 4.08
C SER A 136 -2.08 -5.09 3.89
N GLN A 137 -1.40 -5.56 4.93
CA GLN A 137 -0.82 -6.90 5.02
C GLN A 137 -1.38 -7.60 6.24
N LYS A 138 -1.97 -8.78 6.00
CA LYS A 138 -2.48 -9.63 7.09
C LYS A 138 -1.32 -10.40 7.69
N ILE A 139 -1.22 -10.36 9.01
CA ILE A 139 -0.19 -11.02 9.81
C ILE A 139 -0.84 -11.92 10.86
N ALA A 140 -0.07 -12.83 11.46
CA ALA A 140 -0.59 -13.71 12.51
C ALA A 140 -1.21 -12.91 13.68
N ALA A 141 -0.59 -11.78 14.01
CA ALA A 141 -1.02 -10.91 15.10
C ALA A 141 -2.12 -9.90 14.71
N GLY A 142 -2.64 -9.90 13.47
CA GLY A 142 -3.66 -8.97 12.98
C GLY A 142 -3.34 -8.34 11.62
N ASN A 143 -3.23 -7.02 11.52
CA ASN A 143 -2.92 -6.33 10.25
C ASN A 143 -1.88 -5.21 10.44
N LEU A 144 -0.92 -5.18 9.50
CA LEU A 144 -0.04 -4.04 9.26
C LEU A 144 -0.59 -3.24 8.08
N VAL A 145 -0.86 -1.95 8.28
CA VAL A 145 -1.47 -1.12 7.25
C VAL A 145 -0.71 0.17 7.02
N VAL A 146 -0.70 0.63 5.77
CA VAL A 146 -0.35 2.00 5.43
C VAL A 146 -1.64 2.79 5.32
N ILE A 147 -1.71 3.88 6.06
CA ILE A 147 -2.83 4.82 6.04
C ILE A 147 -2.37 6.16 5.52
N GLN A 148 -3.23 6.82 4.78
CA GLN A 148 -3.09 8.20 4.37
C GLN A 148 -4.02 9.05 5.23
N LEU A 149 -3.45 10.02 5.93
CA LEU A 149 -4.23 10.99 6.68
C LEU A 149 -4.96 11.92 5.70
N SER A 150 -6.28 12.06 5.88
CA SER A 150 -7.03 13.02 5.08
C SER A 150 -6.64 14.44 5.49
N SER A 151 -6.07 15.20 4.55
CA SER A 151 -5.84 16.64 4.75
C SER A 151 -7.16 17.37 4.55
N ASN A 152 -7.68 17.99 5.61
CA ASN A 152 -8.86 18.87 5.57
C ASN A 152 -8.59 20.23 4.88
N SER A 153 -7.52 20.37 4.10
CA SER A 153 -7.14 21.65 3.54
C SER A 153 -6.91 21.57 2.04
N LYS A 154 -7.36 22.62 1.35
CA LYS A 154 -7.09 22.98 -0.06
C LYS A 154 -5.59 23.15 -0.37
N ALA A 155 -4.70 22.48 0.37
CA ALA A 155 -3.30 22.39 0.10
C ALA A 155 -3.10 21.47 -1.11
N LYS A 156 -2.29 21.93 -2.05
CA LYS A 156 -1.94 21.27 -3.31
C LYS A 156 -1.68 19.77 -3.11
N THR A 157 -2.00 19.00 -4.15
CA THR A 157 -1.87 17.54 -4.35
C THR A 157 -0.59 16.84 -3.89
N HIS A 158 0.40 17.54 -3.32
CA HIS A 158 1.73 17.04 -2.97
C HIS A 158 1.97 16.77 -1.47
N ASN A 159 0.97 16.97 -0.60
CA ASN A 159 1.15 16.79 0.86
C ASN A 159 0.25 15.70 1.45
N GLN A 160 0.14 14.55 0.77
CA GLN A 160 -0.53 13.38 1.36
C GLN A 160 0.41 12.74 2.38
N ILE A 161 0.11 12.88 3.67
CA ILE A 161 0.92 12.29 4.73
C ILE A 161 0.47 10.84 4.94
N GLN A 162 1.39 9.92 4.71
CA GLN A 162 1.23 8.51 5.00
C GLN A 162 1.85 8.14 6.35
N GLN A 163 1.22 7.19 7.03
CA GLN A 163 1.64 6.62 8.30
C GLN A 163 1.45 5.10 8.26
N LEU A 164 2.25 4.41 9.06
CA LEU A 164 2.14 2.97 9.25
C LEU A 164 1.38 2.69 10.55
N ALA A 165 0.51 1.69 10.56
CA ALA A 165 -0.20 1.26 11.76
C ALA A 165 -0.23 -0.26 11.89
N LEU A 166 -0.04 -0.75 13.11
CA LEU A 166 -0.21 -2.14 13.51
C LEU A 166 -1.43 -2.21 14.41
N ASN A 167 -2.47 -2.96 14.03
CA ASN A 167 -3.65 -3.22 14.86
C ASN A 167 -4.15 -1.97 15.61
N GLN A 168 -4.43 -0.88 14.87
CA GLN A 168 -4.92 0.40 15.40
C GLN A 168 -3.88 1.29 16.07
N GLN A 169 -2.63 0.85 16.19
CA GLN A 169 -1.57 1.63 16.80
C GLN A 169 -0.62 2.17 15.74
N LEU A 170 -0.48 3.50 15.70
CA LEU A 170 0.46 4.16 14.81
C LEU A 170 1.90 3.76 15.15
N ILE A 171 2.63 3.34 14.13
CA ILE A 171 4.06 3.05 14.20
C ILE A 171 4.82 4.34 13.91
N LYS A 172 5.74 4.70 14.82
CA LYS A 172 6.62 5.88 14.65
C LYS A 172 7.95 5.43 14.04
N LEU A 173 8.18 5.77 12.77
CA LEU A 173 9.49 5.54 12.13
C LEU A 173 10.55 6.52 12.67
N PRO A 174 11.81 6.10 12.85
CA PRO A 174 12.86 6.91 13.48
C PRO A 174 13.16 8.27 12.83
N GLN A 175 13.17 8.38 11.49
CA GLN A 175 13.65 9.59 10.82
C GLN A 175 12.64 10.74 10.73
N GLY A 176 11.41 10.57 11.23
CA GLY A 176 10.50 11.70 11.40
C GLY A 176 9.03 11.40 11.11
N LYS A 177 8.29 12.49 10.94
CA LYS A 177 6.85 12.52 10.66
C LYS A 177 6.65 13.11 9.27
N ASN A 178 5.55 12.78 8.59
CA ASN A 178 5.15 13.34 7.29
C ASN A 178 5.78 12.68 6.06
N PHE A 179 5.80 11.34 6.02
CA PHE A 179 6.15 10.63 4.79
C PHE A 179 5.10 10.89 3.72
N SER A 180 5.53 11.18 2.49
CA SER A 180 4.65 11.28 1.32
C SER A 180 4.22 9.91 0.81
N THR A 181 5.11 8.92 0.91
CA THR A 181 4.89 7.55 0.45
C THR A 181 5.53 6.58 1.44
N ILE A 182 4.81 5.55 1.82
CA ILE A 182 5.30 4.36 2.54
C ILE A 182 4.89 3.13 1.74
N THR A 183 5.85 2.29 1.38
CA THR A 183 5.60 1.01 0.71
C THR A 183 6.04 -0.14 1.61
N ILE A 184 5.28 -1.24 1.56
CA ILE A 184 5.68 -2.53 2.13
C ILE A 184 6.23 -3.35 0.98
N ASP A 185 7.55 -3.51 0.93
CA ASP A 185 8.24 -4.03 -0.25
C ASP A 185 8.38 -5.55 -0.22
N LYS A 186 8.76 -6.10 0.94
CA LYS A 186 9.00 -7.55 1.13
C LYS A 186 8.59 -7.97 2.54
N GLN A 187 8.19 -9.24 2.67
CA GLN A 187 7.92 -9.89 3.96
C GLN A 187 8.88 -11.08 4.13
N PHE A 188 9.35 -11.25 5.36
CA PHE A 188 10.22 -12.32 5.82
C PHE A 188 9.67 -12.91 7.12
N THR A 189 10.17 -14.07 7.52
CA THR A 189 9.84 -14.68 8.81
C THR A 189 11.12 -14.99 9.56
N LEU A 190 11.43 -14.25 10.63
CA LEU A 190 12.63 -14.47 11.45
C LEU A 190 12.24 -14.92 12.86
N ASN A 191 12.74 -16.09 13.30
CA ASN A 191 12.44 -16.65 14.62
C ASN A 191 10.93 -16.73 14.92
N GLY A 192 10.12 -17.02 13.90
CA GLY A 192 8.65 -17.07 14.00
C GLY A 192 7.94 -15.70 13.95
N ASN A 193 8.68 -14.59 13.92
CA ASN A 193 8.13 -13.25 13.82
C ASN A 193 8.05 -12.78 12.36
N ASP A 194 6.98 -12.07 12.02
CA ASP A 194 6.84 -11.40 10.72
C ASP A 194 7.77 -10.17 10.67
N VAL A 195 8.59 -10.07 9.61
CA VAL A 195 9.51 -8.97 9.39
C VAL A 195 9.24 -8.34 8.04
N PHE A 196 8.96 -7.05 8.01
CA PHE A 196 8.64 -6.30 6.80
C PHE A 196 9.77 -5.36 6.42
N LEU A 197 10.18 -5.41 5.16
CA LEU A 197 10.98 -4.36 4.55
C LEU A 197 10.06 -3.25 4.05
N LEU A 198 10.33 -2.02 4.48
CA LEU A 198 9.58 -0.84 4.13
C LEU A 198 10.48 0.21 3.48
N SER A 199 9.96 0.92 2.49
CA SER A 199 10.53 2.16 1.97
C SER A 199 9.63 3.34 2.34
N ALA A 200 10.20 4.43 2.86
CA ALA A 200 9.44 5.61 3.28
C ALA A 200 10.09 6.93 2.82
N TYR A 201 9.41 7.68 1.96
CA TYR A 201 9.95 8.85 1.25
C TYR A 201 9.28 10.17 1.66
N TYR A 202 10.06 11.25 1.63
CA TYR A 202 9.57 12.63 1.76
C TYR A 202 9.40 13.27 0.36
N ASN A 203 8.28 13.98 0.15
CA ASN A 203 8.00 14.82 -1.03
C ASN A 203 8.14 14.14 -2.42
N ASP A 204 7.69 12.89 -2.58
CA ASP A 204 7.71 12.11 -3.85
C ASP A 204 9.08 11.96 -4.53
N ALA A 205 10.12 12.60 -4.00
CA ALA A 205 11.49 12.46 -4.45
C ALA A 205 11.97 11.09 -4.01
N ARG A 206 12.03 10.16 -4.96
CA ARG A 206 12.91 8.99 -4.90
C ARG A 206 14.35 9.49 -4.99
N ASP A 207 14.78 10.26 -3.99
CA ASP A 207 16.14 10.73 -3.89
C ASP A 207 17.01 9.49 -3.77
N ASN A 208 17.83 9.27 -4.80
CA ASN A 208 18.74 8.14 -4.93
C ASN A 208 19.81 8.08 -3.81
N GLY A 209 19.77 9.00 -2.83
CA GLY A 209 20.81 9.23 -1.84
C GLY A 209 20.42 9.06 -0.36
N LEU A 210 19.22 8.60 0.00
CA LEU A 210 18.77 8.66 1.41
C LEU A 210 18.56 7.28 2.04
N ASN A 211 18.86 7.19 3.35
CA ASN A 211 18.52 6.06 4.20
C ASN A 211 17.00 6.05 4.43
N HIS A 212 16.21 5.56 3.48
CA HIS A 212 14.74 5.59 3.53
C HIS A 212 14.11 4.22 3.78
N ASN A 213 14.93 3.20 4.03
CA ASN A 213 14.46 1.83 4.21
C ASN A 213 14.51 1.42 5.68
N TYR A 214 13.54 0.61 6.08
CA TYR A 214 13.39 0.13 7.45
C TYR A 214 13.00 -1.33 7.43
N PHE A 215 13.44 -2.07 8.45
CA PHE A 215 12.78 -3.30 8.84
C PHE A 215 11.84 -3.04 10.00
N VAL A 216 10.62 -3.56 9.91
CA VAL A 216 9.67 -3.60 11.01
C VAL A 216 9.44 -5.05 11.38
N THR A 217 9.87 -5.43 12.58
CA THR A 217 9.66 -6.76 13.15
C THR A 217 8.44 -6.71 14.04
N ILE A 218 7.46 -7.58 13.79
CA ILE A 218 6.25 -7.69 14.58
C ILE A 218 6.45 -8.79 15.63
N GLU A 219 6.46 -8.38 16.90
CA GLU A 219 6.72 -9.26 18.04
C GLU A 219 5.41 -9.76 18.67
N SER A 220 4.34 -8.96 18.59
CA SER A 220 2.99 -9.34 19.00
C SER A 220 1.95 -8.42 18.36
N ALA A 221 0.69 -8.50 18.80
CA ALA A 221 -0.39 -7.65 18.28
C ALA A 221 -0.16 -6.15 18.54
N THR A 222 0.67 -5.79 19.51
CA THR A 222 0.93 -4.38 19.88
C THR A 222 2.41 -4.05 20.03
N GLN A 223 3.29 -5.05 19.98
CA GLN A 223 4.74 -4.85 20.11
C GLN A 223 5.43 -5.04 18.77
N TYR A 224 6.35 -4.13 18.49
CA TYR A 224 7.15 -4.12 17.28
C TYR A 224 8.51 -3.48 17.57
N SER A 225 9.50 -3.86 16.78
CA SER A 225 10.80 -3.19 16.72
C SER A 225 11.08 -2.68 15.31
N ILE A 226 11.78 -1.56 15.21
CA ILE A 226 12.12 -0.91 13.96
C ILE A 226 13.63 -0.79 13.88
N SER A 227 14.21 -1.21 12.77
CA SER A 227 15.63 -1.04 12.53
C SER A 227 16.00 0.45 12.41
N GLN A 228 17.29 0.75 12.56
CA GLN A 228 17.81 1.99 12.01
C GLN A 228 17.54 2.04 10.51
N SER A 229 17.37 3.26 9.99
CA SER A 229 17.18 3.51 8.57
C SER A 229 18.41 3.13 7.77
N PHE A 230 18.23 2.58 6.57
CA PHE A 230 19.33 2.21 5.67
C PHE A 230 19.00 2.45 4.20
N SER A 231 20.03 2.37 3.37
CA SER A 231 19.91 2.27 1.90
C SER A 231 20.40 0.91 1.47
N TYR A 232 19.70 0.27 0.53
CA TYR A 232 20.09 -1.04 0.01
C TYR A 232 19.99 -1.08 -1.52
N GLN A 233 20.68 -2.04 -2.11
CA GLN A 233 20.53 -2.33 -3.53
C GLN A 233 19.40 -3.32 -3.72
N ASP A 234 18.43 -2.96 -4.58
CA ASP A 234 17.40 -3.92 -4.91
C ASP A 234 18.04 -5.15 -5.59
N GLY A 235 17.82 -6.29 -4.97
CA GLY A 235 18.57 -7.52 -5.16
C GLY A 235 18.05 -8.62 -4.23
N SER A 236 18.71 -9.78 -4.27
CA SER A 236 18.38 -10.91 -3.39
C SER A 236 18.82 -10.60 -1.95
N MET A 237 17.85 -10.41 -1.06
CA MET A 237 18.09 -10.48 0.38
C MET A 237 18.12 -11.96 0.77
N ASN A 238 19.20 -12.40 1.41
CA ASN A 238 19.37 -13.79 1.81
C ASN A 238 18.94 -13.94 3.26
N GLN A 239 17.89 -14.72 3.49
CA GLN A 239 17.44 -15.08 4.82
C GLN A 239 18.04 -16.42 5.25
N ASN A 240 18.58 -16.50 6.46
CA ASN A 240 18.98 -17.75 7.11
C ASN A 240 18.68 -17.71 8.62
N GLU A 241 19.07 -18.75 9.35
CA GLU A 241 18.87 -18.86 10.81
C GLU A 241 19.49 -17.70 11.61
N SER A 242 20.56 -17.08 11.08
CA SER A 242 21.26 -15.96 11.72
C SER A 242 20.68 -14.58 11.38
N GLY A 243 19.67 -14.50 10.51
CA GLY A 243 19.02 -13.23 10.14
C GLY A 243 18.89 -13.00 8.63
N ILE A 244 18.66 -11.74 8.26
CA ILE A 244 18.58 -11.31 6.85
C ILE A 244 19.88 -10.58 6.48
N VAL A 245 20.63 -11.10 5.51
CA VAL A 245 21.86 -10.51 5.00
C VAL A 245 21.63 -9.92 3.62
N PHE A 246 22.07 -8.68 3.42
CA PHE A 246 21.84 -7.97 2.17
C PHE A 246 22.90 -6.90 1.90
N SER A 247 23.07 -6.56 0.62
CA SER A 247 23.98 -5.50 0.18
C SER A 247 23.32 -4.14 0.38
N GLY A 248 23.98 -3.31 1.17
CA GLY A 248 23.64 -1.91 1.32
C GLY A 248 23.95 -1.11 0.06
N PHE A 249 23.58 0.16 0.08
CA PHE A 249 23.90 1.11 -0.98
C PHE A 249 24.67 2.29 -0.42
N LYS A 250 25.89 2.49 -0.93
CA LYS A 250 26.67 3.72 -0.71
C LYS A 250 27.53 3.93 -1.94
N GLN A 251 27.02 4.70 -2.90
CA GLN A 251 27.67 4.89 -4.18
C GLN A 251 28.48 6.17 -4.22
N TYR A 252 29.81 6.04 -4.30
CA TYR A 252 30.60 7.04 -5.00
C TYR A 252 30.51 6.77 -6.50
N PRO A 253 30.67 7.80 -7.38
CA PRO A 253 30.66 7.62 -8.83
C PRO A 253 31.66 6.57 -9.37
N PHE A 254 32.63 6.17 -8.55
CA PHE A 254 33.70 5.22 -8.85
C PHE A 254 33.66 3.94 -7.99
N SER A 255 32.61 3.73 -7.21
CA SER A 255 32.42 2.50 -6.43
C SER A 255 32.08 1.31 -7.34
N GLU A 256 32.70 0.17 -7.09
CA GLU A 256 32.36 -1.12 -7.70
C GLU A 256 31.31 -1.86 -6.87
N SER A 257 30.68 -2.90 -7.45
CA SER A 257 29.59 -3.64 -6.81
C SER A 257 29.98 -4.33 -5.50
N ASN A 258 31.24 -4.72 -5.37
CA ASN A 258 31.81 -5.31 -4.18
C ASN A 258 32.23 -4.28 -3.12
N ASP A 259 32.26 -2.98 -3.44
CA ASP A 259 32.70 -1.93 -2.51
C ASP A 259 31.59 -1.48 -1.53
N PHE A 260 30.36 -1.96 -1.75
CA PHE A 260 29.19 -1.59 -0.96
C PHE A 260 29.17 -2.26 0.42
N PRO A 261 28.50 -1.63 1.41
CA PRO A 261 28.38 -2.21 2.74
C PRO A 261 27.54 -3.48 2.68
N ILE A 262 27.80 -4.42 3.59
CA ILE A 262 26.95 -5.58 3.82
C ILE A 262 26.31 -5.42 5.18
N TYR A 263 24.98 -5.50 5.20
CA TYR A 263 24.19 -5.44 6.43
C TYR A 263 23.66 -6.82 6.81
N ARG A 264 23.45 -7.02 8.12
CA ARG A 264 22.67 -8.11 8.70
C ARG A 264 21.59 -7.52 9.59
N LEU A 265 20.35 -7.95 9.41
CA LEU A 265 19.31 -7.77 10.40
C LEU A 265 19.26 -9.01 11.29
N GLU A 266 19.49 -8.82 12.59
CA GLU A 266 19.44 -9.88 13.61
C GLU A 266 18.73 -9.35 14.85
N SER A 267 17.69 -10.05 15.31
CA SER A 267 16.90 -9.66 16.50
C SER A 267 16.44 -8.20 16.47
N GLY A 268 15.91 -7.74 15.33
CA GLY A 268 15.44 -6.35 15.13
C GLY A 268 16.56 -5.31 14.95
N ASN A 269 17.82 -5.68 15.18
CA ASN A 269 18.96 -4.78 15.08
C ASN A 269 19.67 -4.91 13.74
N LEU A 270 19.93 -3.77 13.10
CA LEU A 270 20.72 -3.70 11.88
C LEU A 270 22.21 -3.58 12.23
N GLN A 271 22.99 -4.55 11.81
CA GLN A 271 24.44 -4.59 11.98
C GLN A 271 25.14 -4.40 10.65
N VAL A 272 26.25 -3.66 10.65
CA VAL A 272 27.14 -3.54 9.49
C VAL A 272 28.21 -4.64 9.59
N ILE A 273 28.05 -5.71 8.80
CA ILE A 273 29.02 -6.82 8.77
C ILE A 273 30.29 -6.39 8.02
N ARG A 274 30.10 -5.64 6.94
CA ARG A 274 31.19 -5.06 6.16
C ARG A 274 30.88 -3.60 5.88
N PRO A 275 31.70 -2.65 6.35
CA PRO A 275 31.51 -1.25 6.01
C PRO A 275 31.79 -1.04 4.52
N ALA A 276 31.19 0.00 3.96
CA ALA A 276 31.58 0.47 2.64
C ALA A 276 33.02 1.00 2.68
N HIS A 277 33.76 0.86 1.58
CA HIS A 277 35.06 1.52 1.48
C HIS A 277 34.93 3.05 1.56
N ASP A 278 35.88 3.67 2.23
CA ASP A 278 35.96 5.12 2.39
C ASP A 278 36.75 5.77 1.23
N LEU A 279 36.82 7.10 1.20
CA LEU A 279 37.57 7.81 0.17
C LEU A 279 39.08 7.51 0.20
N SER A 280 39.64 7.13 1.36
CA SER A 280 41.06 6.84 1.48
C SER A 280 41.45 5.56 0.73
N TYR A 281 40.61 4.52 0.82
CA TYR A 281 40.73 3.31 0.01
C TYR A 281 40.78 3.63 -1.49
N TYR A 282 39.86 4.46 -1.99
CA TYR A 282 39.83 4.79 -3.42
C TYR A 282 41.03 5.64 -3.85
N ARG A 283 41.49 6.57 -3.01
CA ARG A 283 42.73 7.32 -3.27
C ARG A 283 43.92 6.37 -3.42
N GLN A 284 44.02 5.37 -2.54
CA GLN A 284 45.07 4.36 -2.63
C GLN A 284 44.90 3.48 -3.88
N LYS A 285 43.69 3.00 -4.17
CA LYS A 285 43.35 2.19 -5.35
C LYS A 285 43.77 2.86 -6.65
N PHE A 286 43.57 4.17 -6.76
CA PHE A 286 43.90 4.94 -7.97
C PHE A 286 45.33 5.51 -7.97
N SER A 287 46.08 5.43 -6.86
CA SER A 287 47.42 6.00 -6.74
C SER A 287 48.45 5.42 -7.71
N SER A 288 48.29 4.15 -8.10
CA SER A 288 49.15 3.47 -9.06
C SER A 288 48.72 3.63 -10.52
N GLN A 289 47.58 4.27 -10.78
CA GLN A 289 47.10 4.54 -12.14
C GLN A 289 47.94 5.65 -12.78
N THR A 290 48.18 5.59 -14.09
CA THR A 290 48.82 6.69 -14.82
C THR A 290 47.81 7.57 -15.54
N ALA A 291 48.17 8.83 -15.80
CA ALA A 291 47.34 9.74 -16.59
C ALA A 291 46.99 9.17 -17.97
N HIS A 292 47.95 8.47 -18.59
CA HIS A 292 47.74 7.76 -19.86
C HIS A 292 46.66 6.68 -19.75
N GLN A 293 46.71 5.82 -18.72
CA GLN A 293 45.71 4.78 -18.50
C GLN A 293 44.31 5.36 -18.27
N LEU A 294 44.20 6.46 -17.54
CA LEU A 294 42.93 7.14 -17.33
C LEU A 294 42.38 7.73 -18.64
N ILE A 295 43.20 8.37 -19.48
CA ILE A 295 42.77 8.84 -20.80
C ILE A 295 42.29 7.69 -21.69
N GLN A 296 42.97 6.55 -21.70
CA GLN A 296 42.52 5.37 -22.46
C GLN A 296 41.15 4.89 -21.97
N LYS A 297 40.91 4.88 -20.65
CA LYS A 297 39.60 4.56 -20.08
C LYS A 297 38.51 5.55 -20.51
N ILE A 298 38.79 6.85 -20.49
CA ILE A 298 37.80 7.86 -20.92
C ILE A 298 37.48 7.71 -22.41
N LYS A 299 38.48 7.37 -23.24
CA LYS A 299 38.29 7.06 -24.67
C LYS A 299 37.45 5.81 -24.87
N SER A 300 37.72 4.72 -24.13
CA SER A 300 36.93 3.49 -24.23
C SER A 300 35.48 3.71 -23.79
N ASP A 301 35.25 4.62 -22.85
CA ASP A 301 33.92 5.01 -22.39
C ASP A 301 33.18 5.91 -23.39
N GLY A 302 33.81 6.28 -24.52
CA GLY A 302 33.23 7.14 -25.56
C GLY A 302 33.14 8.61 -25.17
N CYS A 303 33.86 9.03 -24.12
CA CYS A 303 33.75 10.37 -23.56
C CYS A 303 34.82 11.36 -24.07
N LEU A 304 35.63 10.95 -25.05
CA LEU A 304 36.61 11.81 -25.72
C LEU A 304 36.44 11.72 -27.24
N ASN A 305 36.40 12.87 -27.91
CA ASN A 305 36.57 13.00 -29.35
C ASN A 305 37.92 13.67 -29.63
N GLY A 306 38.92 12.89 -30.03
CA GLY A 306 40.31 13.36 -30.08
C GLY A 306 40.81 13.74 -28.67
N ASP A 307 41.09 15.03 -28.46
CA ASP A 307 41.51 15.62 -27.19
C ASP A 307 40.40 16.47 -26.53
N GLN A 308 39.14 16.40 -26.99
CA GLN A 308 38.01 17.14 -26.42
C GLN A 308 37.05 16.22 -25.67
N PHE A 309 36.64 16.62 -24.46
CA PHE A 309 35.67 15.87 -23.66
C PHE A 309 34.25 16.04 -24.20
N TYR A 310 33.53 14.93 -24.33
CA TYR A 310 32.16 14.91 -24.84
C TYR A 310 31.16 15.25 -23.71
N LEU A 311 30.36 16.29 -23.89
CA LEU A 311 29.40 16.78 -22.89
C LEU A 311 28.01 16.13 -23.03
N SER A 312 27.94 14.82 -23.28
CA SER A 312 26.66 14.11 -23.13
C SER A 312 26.31 13.93 -21.65
N ASP A 313 25.03 13.73 -21.35
CA ASP A 313 24.56 13.44 -19.99
C ASP A 313 25.29 12.26 -19.34
N ILE A 314 25.63 11.23 -20.14
CA ILE A 314 26.35 10.04 -19.68
C ILE A 314 27.79 10.41 -19.28
N CYS A 315 28.48 11.18 -20.12
CA CYS A 315 29.85 11.56 -19.88
C CYS A 315 29.97 12.61 -18.78
N ALA A 316 29.04 13.58 -18.72
CA ALA A 316 28.94 14.58 -17.67
C ALA A 316 28.83 13.93 -16.28
N ARG A 317 28.00 12.89 -16.12
CA ARG A 317 27.88 12.12 -14.87
C ARG A 317 29.16 11.39 -14.47
N LYS A 318 30.03 11.06 -15.42
CA LYS A 318 31.30 10.36 -15.17
C LYS A 318 32.48 11.30 -14.91
N VAL A 319 32.39 12.59 -15.23
CA VAL A 319 33.55 13.49 -15.08
C VAL A 319 34.03 13.56 -13.65
N SER A 320 33.12 13.66 -12.67
CA SER A 320 33.50 13.69 -11.26
C SER A 320 34.30 12.45 -10.84
N SER A 321 33.98 11.28 -11.42
CA SER A 321 34.75 10.05 -11.22
C SER A 321 36.15 10.15 -11.84
N TYR A 322 36.26 10.62 -13.08
CA TYR A 322 37.56 10.77 -13.75
C TYR A 322 38.47 11.78 -13.02
N CYS A 323 37.91 12.90 -12.58
CA CYS A 323 38.69 13.90 -11.86
C CYS A 323 39.11 13.42 -10.47
N PHE A 324 38.27 12.65 -9.78
CA PHE A 324 38.67 12.00 -8.53
C PHE A 324 39.84 11.03 -8.76
N GLN A 325 39.76 10.19 -9.80
CA GLN A 325 40.84 9.26 -10.17
C GLN A 325 42.13 10.03 -10.48
N PHE A 326 42.07 11.06 -11.34
CA PHE A 326 43.22 11.90 -11.70
C PHE A 326 43.88 12.55 -10.48
N ASN A 327 43.09 13.16 -9.59
CA ASN A 327 43.59 13.80 -8.38
C ASN A 327 44.14 12.80 -7.35
N SER A 328 43.85 11.51 -7.52
CA SER A 328 44.36 10.44 -6.66
C SER A 328 45.64 9.80 -7.19
N ILE A 329 46.04 10.07 -8.44
CA ILE A 329 47.30 9.58 -9.02
C ILE A 329 48.49 10.16 -8.24
N ASN A 330 49.52 9.35 -8.02
CA ASN A 330 50.73 9.78 -7.30
C ASN A 330 51.37 11.03 -7.95
N ASN A 331 51.68 12.04 -7.13
CA ASN A 331 52.30 13.31 -7.55
C ASN A 331 53.68 13.16 -8.23
N THR A 332 54.32 11.98 -8.13
CA THR A 332 55.55 11.65 -8.86
C THR A 332 55.30 11.12 -10.28
N ALA A 333 54.04 11.03 -10.72
CA ALA A 333 53.70 10.54 -12.04
C ALA A 333 54.19 11.48 -13.16
N ILE A 334 54.52 10.88 -14.31
CA ILE A 334 55.03 11.58 -15.49
C ILE A 334 53.97 12.57 -16.01
N LYS A 335 54.36 13.84 -16.16
CA LYS A 335 53.51 14.91 -16.71
C LYS A 335 53.53 14.92 -18.23
N ASP A 336 52.96 13.89 -18.84
CA ASP A 336 52.85 13.74 -20.29
C ASP A 336 51.65 14.52 -20.89
N LYS A 337 51.39 14.36 -22.20
CA LYS A 337 50.23 14.98 -22.86
C LYS A 337 48.90 14.58 -22.19
N SER A 338 48.80 13.35 -21.70
CA SER A 338 47.60 12.84 -21.02
C SER A 338 47.38 13.56 -19.68
N TYR A 339 48.45 13.83 -18.92
CA TYR A 339 48.37 14.62 -17.69
C TYR A 339 47.78 16.02 -17.94
N TRP A 340 48.31 16.74 -18.93
CA TRP A 340 47.87 18.11 -19.20
C TRP A 340 46.43 18.17 -19.72
N LEU A 341 46.03 17.18 -20.52
CA LEU A 341 44.64 17.06 -20.97
C LEU A 341 43.67 16.87 -19.79
N LEU A 342 43.98 15.94 -18.88
CA LEU A 342 43.16 15.69 -17.67
C LEU A 342 43.14 16.90 -16.73
N ASN A 343 44.29 17.54 -16.52
CA ASN A 343 44.41 18.74 -15.70
C ASN A 343 43.52 19.88 -16.23
N ASN A 344 43.48 20.08 -17.55
CA ASN A 344 42.62 21.09 -18.15
C ASN A 344 41.13 20.72 -17.96
N MET A 345 40.76 19.48 -18.27
CA MET A 345 39.38 18.99 -18.08
C MET A 345 38.87 19.18 -16.65
N CYS A 346 39.69 18.84 -15.64
CA CYS A 346 39.28 18.87 -14.24
C CYS A 346 39.30 20.27 -13.63
N LYS A 347 40.18 21.18 -14.09
CA LYS A 347 40.17 22.58 -13.65
C LYS A 347 38.96 23.37 -14.15
N THR A 348 38.47 23.08 -15.36
CA THR A 348 37.29 23.77 -15.91
C THR A 348 35.99 23.40 -15.17
N GLN A 349 35.99 22.31 -14.39
CA GLN A 349 34.81 21.83 -13.66
C GLN A 349 34.73 22.24 -12.17
N GLU A 350 35.76 22.87 -11.60
CA GLU A 350 35.68 23.49 -10.27
C GLU A 350 34.67 24.67 -10.22
N MET A 351 34.07 25.06 -11.35
CA MET A 351 33.03 26.10 -11.45
C MET A 351 31.59 25.61 -11.18
N TYR A 352 31.36 24.31 -10.95
CA TYR A 352 30.02 23.73 -10.75
C TYR A 352 29.91 22.87 -9.48
N GLN A 353 30.60 23.24 -8.39
CA GLN A 353 30.31 22.71 -7.05
C GLN A 353 29.15 23.44 -6.39
#